data_AF-A0A7G7KNX1-F1
#
_entry.id   AF-A0A7G7KNX1-F1
#
_cell.length_a   1.000
_cell.length_b   1.000
_cell.length_c   1.000
_cell.angle_alpha   90.00
_cell.angle_beta   90.00
_cell.angle_gamma   90.00
#
_symmetry.space_group_name_H-M   'P 1'
#
loop_
_entity.id
_entity.type
_entity.pdbx_description
1 polymer ?
#
loop_
_entity_poly.entity_id
_entity_poly.type
_entity_poly.pdbx_seq_one_letter_code
_entity_poly.pdbx_strand_id
1 'polypeptide(L)'
;MARITQRHDRHFMDEAGRLFWINGPDHHCYLSEQRQWREGLSFEDTLEWKQCSPTGLVSQRFHSLQAACEAFEHNQIQWTLDLYLRHMGDEMALQRSLSDYKPTSMKEAEARSGRCRQQPWLGQGAPRMQCELSAKPGRSAAELPPHAHRRRRSSATTPASH
;
A
#
# COMPACT_ATOMS: atom_id res chain seq x y z
N MET A 1 4.41 -19.26 -11.27
CA MET A 1 5.40 -18.19 -11.02
C MET A 1 4.62 -16.91 -11.08
N ALA A 2 4.72 -16.02 -10.07
CA ALA A 2 4.04 -14.73 -10.18
C ALA A 2 4.61 -14.01 -11.41
N ARG A 3 3.75 -13.54 -12.31
CA ARG A 3 4.18 -12.83 -13.53
C ARG A 3 3.58 -11.44 -13.56
N ILE A 4 4.37 -10.45 -13.95
CA ILE A 4 3.87 -9.10 -14.19
C ILE A 4 3.07 -9.12 -15.49
N THR A 5 1.78 -8.81 -15.42
CA THR A 5 0.88 -8.82 -16.58
C THR A 5 0.67 -7.43 -17.16
N GLN A 6 0.68 -6.40 -16.30
CA GLN A 6 0.55 -5.00 -16.68
C GLN A 6 1.52 -4.18 -15.85
N ARG A 7 2.18 -3.20 -16.48
CA ARG A 7 3.12 -2.31 -15.80
C ARG A 7 3.06 -0.91 -16.40
N HIS A 8 2.96 0.07 -15.54
CA HIS A 8 3.07 1.48 -15.87
C HIS A 8 4.08 2.12 -14.90
N ASP A 9 5.27 2.43 -15.42
CA ASP A 9 6.37 3.01 -14.65
C ASP A 9 6.70 2.19 -13.37
N ARG A 10 6.32 2.72 -12.21
CA ARG A 10 6.56 2.15 -10.88
C ARG A 10 5.37 1.38 -10.32
N HIS A 11 4.35 1.15 -11.11
CA HIS A 11 3.17 0.40 -10.69
C HIS A 11 3.01 -0.82 -11.58
N PHE A 12 2.60 -1.94 -11.01
CA PHE A 12 2.31 -3.13 -11.79
C PHE A 12 1.22 -3.99 -11.17
N MET A 13 0.65 -4.85 -12.01
CA MET A 13 -0.33 -5.87 -11.65
C MET A 13 0.23 -7.25 -12.00
N ASP A 14 -0.07 -8.24 -11.16
CA ASP A 14 0.30 -9.63 -11.42
C ASP A 14 -0.83 -10.43 -12.11
N GLU A 15 -0.58 -11.70 -12.39
CA GLU A 15 -1.55 -12.62 -13.00
C GLU A 15 -2.80 -12.87 -12.14
N ALA A 16 -2.72 -12.66 -10.82
CA ALA A 16 -3.83 -12.80 -9.90
C ALA A 16 -4.62 -11.48 -9.72
N GLY A 17 -4.25 -10.41 -10.44
CA GLY A 17 -4.88 -9.10 -10.33
C GLY A 17 -4.43 -8.29 -9.11
N ARG A 18 -3.39 -8.73 -8.39
CA ARG A 18 -2.82 -8.00 -7.25
C ARG A 18 -1.98 -6.82 -7.74
N LEU A 19 -2.08 -5.72 -7.01
CA LEU A 19 -1.39 -4.47 -7.35
C LEU A 19 -0.15 -4.27 -6.48
N PHE A 20 0.89 -3.74 -7.10
CA PHE A 20 2.15 -3.44 -6.42
C PHE A 20 2.71 -2.09 -6.87
N TRP A 21 3.30 -1.38 -5.93
CA TRP A 21 4.00 -0.11 -6.15
C TRP A 21 5.49 -0.26 -5.83
N ILE A 22 6.36 0.34 -6.66
CA ILE A 22 7.80 0.43 -6.46
C ILE A 22 8.12 1.80 -5.85
N ASN A 23 8.39 1.80 -4.56
CA ASN A 23 8.59 3.00 -3.75
C ASN A 23 10.08 3.31 -3.57
N GLY A 24 10.39 4.58 -3.28
CA GLY A 24 11.74 5.04 -2.98
C GLY A 24 12.61 5.31 -4.21
N PRO A 25 13.87 5.70 -4.01
CA PRO A 25 14.82 6.02 -5.08
C PRO A 25 15.14 4.81 -5.96
N ASP A 26 15.56 5.04 -7.21
CA ASP A 26 15.88 3.96 -8.18
C ASP A 26 16.87 2.93 -7.64
N HIS A 27 17.91 3.39 -6.93
CA HIS A 27 18.98 2.55 -6.41
C HIS A 27 18.73 2.05 -4.98
N HIS A 28 17.54 2.32 -4.43
CA HIS A 28 17.17 1.93 -3.07
C HIS A 28 15.66 1.79 -2.93
N CYS A 29 15.05 1.05 -3.86
CA CYS A 29 13.60 0.93 -3.95
C CYS A 29 13.08 -0.30 -3.18
N TYR A 30 11.78 -0.34 -2.94
CA TYR A 30 11.09 -1.50 -2.37
C TYR A 30 9.67 -1.62 -2.93
N LEU A 31 9.11 -2.82 -2.91
CA LEU A 31 7.76 -3.11 -3.33
C LEU A 31 6.80 -2.94 -2.16
N SER A 32 5.61 -2.40 -2.41
CA SER A 32 4.48 -2.48 -1.49
C SER A 32 3.23 -2.96 -2.21
N GLU A 33 2.52 -3.91 -1.60
CA GLU A 33 1.25 -4.40 -2.13
C GLU A 33 0.13 -3.39 -1.84
N GLN A 34 -0.75 -3.23 -2.84
CA GLN A 34 -1.92 -2.38 -2.79
C GLN A 34 -3.19 -3.22 -2.89
N ARG A 35 -4.22 -2.82 -2.13
CA ARG A 35 -5.58 -3.34 -2.22
C ARG A 35 -6.40 -2.42 -3.11
N GLN A 36 -7.02 -2.99 -4.14
CA GLN A 36 -8.03 -2.27 -4.92
C GLN A 36 -9.27 -2.00 -4.08
N TRP A 37 -9.85 -0.81 -4.24
CA TRP A 37 -11.07 -0.47 -3.52
C TRP A 37 -12.32 -1.06 -4.16
N ARG A 38 -12.32 -1.15 -5.49
CA ARG A 38 -13.47 -1.54 -6.31
C ARG A 38 -13.06 -2.65 -7.24
N GLU A 39 -13.93 -3.64 -7.37
CA GLU A 39 -13.82 -4.65 -8.41
C GLU A 39 -14.13 -4.07 -9.78
N GLY A 40 -13.59 -4.69 -10.83
CA GLY A 40 -13.94 -4.38 -12.21
C GLY A 40 -13.26 -3.13 -12.80
N LEU A 41 -12.42 -2.44 -12.03
CA LEU A 41 -11.59 -1.37 -12.56
C LEU A 41 -10.44 -1.94 -13.39
N SER A 42 -10.13 -1.27 -14.50
CA SER A 42 -8.89 -1.53 -15.21
C SER A 42 -7.70 -1.09 -14.35
N PHE A 43 -6.51 -1.62 -14.69
CA PHE A 43 -5.27 -1.17 -14.06
C PHE A 43 -5.08 0.33 -14.20
N GLU A 44 -5.28 0.87 -15.41
CA GLU A 44 -5.13 2.30 -15.68
C GLU A 44 -6.18 3.15 -14.93
N ASP A 45 -7.43 2.71 -14.87
CA ASP A 45 -8.44 3.41 -14.06
C ASP A 45 -8.05 3.42 -12.57
N THR A 46 -7.49 2.32 -12.07
CA THR A 46 -7.04 2.25 -10.68
C THR A 46 -5.93 3.25 -10.40
N LEU A 47 -4.95 3.37 -11.30
CA LEU A 47 -3.86 4.33 -11.16
C LEU A 47 -4.36 5.77 -11.29
N GLU A 48 -5.15 6.03 -12.33
CA GLU A 48 -5.62 7.37 -12.64
C GLU A 48 -6.51 7.91 -11.53
N TRP A 49 -7.48 7.11 -11.07
CA TRP A 49 -8.43 7.49 -10.03
C TRP A 49 -7.95 7.17 -8.61
N LYS A 50 -6.71 6.69 -8.47
CA LYS A 50 -6.06 6.26 -7.22
C LYS A 50 -6.99 5.39 -6.34
N GLN A 51 -7.62 4.39 -6.97
CA GLN A 51 -8.61 3.52 -6.32
C GLN A 51 -7.96 2.34 -5.58
N CYS A 52 -6.95 2.64 -4.77
CA CYS A 52 -6.27 1.63 -3.98
C CYS A 52 -5.67 2.20 -2.69
N SER A 53 -5.34 1.29 -1.77
CA SER A 53 -4.67 1.63 -0.51
C SER A 53 -3.63 0.57 -0.15
N PRO A 54 -2.57 0.92 0.59
CA PRO A 54 -1.55 -0.04 0.99
C PRO A 54 -2.13 -1.16 1.86
N THR A 55 -1.65 -2.40 1.68
CA THR A 55 -2.02 -3.52 2.56
C THR A 55 -1.16 -3.64 3.81
N GLY A 56 -0.02 -2.95 3.79
CA GLY A 56 1.06 -3.09 4.77
C GLY A 56 2.10 -4.15 4.38
N LEU A 57 1.88 -4.96 3.34
CA LEU A 57 2.93 -5.87 2.87
C LEU A 57 3.98 -5.10 2.08
N VAL A 58 5.23 -5.19 2.53
CA VAL A 58 6.39 -4.56 1.90
C VAL A 58 7.53 -5.56 1.73
N SER A 59 8.32 -5.40 0.68
CA SER A 59 9.47 -6.26 0.41
C SER A 59 10.72 -5.80 1.14
N GLN A 60 11.80 -6.60 1.02
CA GLN A 60 13.16 -6.11 1.17
C GLN A 60 13.47 -4.98 0.17
N ARG A 61 14.60 -4.31 0.37
CA ARG A 61 15.08 -3.27 -0.56
C ARG A 61 15.89 -3.86 -1.71
N PHE A 62 15.83 -3.19 -2.86
CA PHE A 62 16.54 -3.55 -4.09
C PHE A 62 17.45 -2.42 -4.55
N HIS A 63 18.52 -2.79 -5.24
CA HIS A 63 19.52 -1.86 -5.77
C HIS A 63 19.11 -1.24 -7.12
N SER A 64 18.01 -1.70 -7.71
CA SER A 64 17.45 -1.15 -8.95
C SER A 64 15.97 -1.54 -9.09
N LEU A 65 15.23 -0.78 -9.91
CA LEU A 65 13.86 -1.15 -10.31
C LEU A 65 13.83 -2.52 -11.00
N GLN A 66 14.82 -2.79 -11.86
CA GLN A 66 14.93 -4.07 -12.57
C GLN A 66 15.08 -5.24 -11.58
N ALA A 67 15.96 -5.12 -10.60
CA ALA A 67 16.16 -6.16 -9.60
C ALA A 67 14.89 -6.41 -8.77
N ALA A 68 14.10 -5.37 -8.48
CA ALA A 68 12.82 -5.52 -7.80
C ALA A 68 11.81 -6.32 -8.65
N CYS A 69 11.72 -6.02 -9.96
CA CYS A 69 10.84 -6.74 -10.88
C CYS A 69 11.28 -8.19 -11.08
N GLU A 70 12.57 -8.44 -11.31
CA GLU A 70 13.11 -9.80 -11.46
C GLU A 70 12.87 -10.63 -10.20
N ALA A 71 13.15 -10.07 -9.02
CA ALA A 71 12.90 -10.76 -7.76
C ALA A 71 11.40 -11.09 -7.58
N PHE A 72 10.49 -10.23 -8.06
CA PHE A 72 9.05 -10.51 -8.04
C PHE A 72 8.72 -11.69 -8.95
N GLU A 73 9.17 -11.66 -10.20
CA GLU A 73 8.84 -12.68 -11.20
C GLU A 73 9.46 -14.05 -10.89
N HIS A 74 10.59 -14.06 -10.18
CA HIS A 74 11.26 -15.27 -9.72
C HIS A 74 10.82 -15.74 -8.32
N ASN A 75 9.80 -15.13 -7.71
CA ASN A 75 9.33 -15.45 -6.35
C ASN A 75 10.43 -15.36 -5.27
N GLN A 76 11.32 -14.37 -5.39
CA GLN A 76 12.46 -14.12 -4.48
C GLN A 76 12.21 -12.97 -3.51
N ILE A 77 10.95 -12.54 -3.36
CA ILE A 77 10.57 -11.47 -2.44
C ILE A 77 10.42 -12.02 -1.02
N GLN A 78 11.04 -11.33 -0.07
CA GLN A 78 10.80 -11.48 1.36
C GLN A 78 9.78 -10.43 1.79
N TRP A 79 8.56 -10.88 2.04
CA TRP A 79 7.49 -10.00 2.50
C TRP A 79 7.55 -9.80 4.00
N THR A 80 7.39 -8.55 4.42
CA THR A 80 7.26 -8.14 5.82
C THR A 80 6.02 -7.26 5.99
N LEU A 81 5.50 -7.21 7.21
CA LEU A 81 4.33 -6.38 7.53
C LEU A 81 4.79 -5.05 8.14
N ASP A 82 4.57 -3.97 7.41
CA ASP A 82 4.67 -2.60 7.93
C ASP A 82 3.34 -2.20 8.57
N LEU A 83 3.34 -2.10 9.90
CA LEU A 83 2.14 -1.76 10.68
C LEU A 83 1.64 -0.34 10.42
N TYR A 84 2.53 0.60 10.10
CA TYR A 84 2.14 1.97 9.81
C TYR A 84 1.38 2.05 8.49
N LEU A 85 1.93 1.43 7.43
CA LEU A 85 1.25 1.35 6.13
C LEU A 85 -0.04 0.53 6.22
N ARG A 86 -0.07 -0.52 7.05
CA ARG A 86 -1.30 -1.26 7.31
C ARG A 86 -2.38 -0.37 7.90
N HIS A 87 -2.07 0.35 8.98
CA HIS A 87 -3.02 1.24 9.63
C HIS A 87 -3.45 2.37 8.71
N MET A 88 -2.53 2.97 7.95
CA MET A 88 -2.86 3.97 6.94
C MET A 88 -3.85 3.42 5.92
N GLY A 89 -3.62 2.21 5.40
CA GLY A 89 -4.52 1.59 4.43
C GLY A 89 -5.91 1.30 5.00
N ASP A 90 -5.98 0.85 6.25
CA ASP A 90 -7.25 0.62 6.94
C ASP A 90 -8.00 1.93 7.20
N GLU A 91 -7.31 3.01 7.59
CA GLU A 91 -7.90 4.36 7.73
C GLU A 91 -8.39 4.91 6.38
N MET A 92 -7.62 4.75 5.31
CA MET A 92 -8.04 5.13 3.95
C MET A 92 -9.31 4.36 3.53
N ALA A 93 -9.44 3.10 3.93
CA ALA A 93 -10.63 2.31 3.65
C ALA A 93 -11.86 2.77 4.48
N LEU A 94 -11.65 3.18 5.74
CA LEU A 94 -12.72 3.68 6.62
C LEU A 94 -13.23 5.07 6.19
N GLN A 95 -12.31 5.96 5.78
CA GLN A 95 -12.62 7.33 5.38
C GLN A 95 -13.06 7.43 3.91
N ARG A 96 -13.12 6.30 3.20
CA ARG A 96 -13.59 6.23 1.82
C ARG A 96 -15.07 6.63 1.76
N SER A 97 -15.34 7.84 1.31
CA SER A 97 -16.70 8.22 0.93
C SER A 97 -17.13 7.44 -0.31
N LEU A 98 -18.37 6.94 -0.28
CA LEU A 98 -19.02 6.34 -1.46
C LEU A 98 -19.07 7.34 -2.64
N SER A 99 -19.05 8.64 -2.35
CA SER A 99 -18.86 9.74 -3.28
C SER A 99 -17.39 10.18 -3.36
N ASP A 100 -16.79 10.03 -4.54
CA ASP A 100 -15.88 11.04 -5.11
C ASP A 100 -14.48 11.23 -4.52
N TYR A 101 -13.69 10.17 -4.36
CA TYR A 101 -12.24 10.40 -4.54
C TYR A 101 -11.98 10.72 -6.02
N LYS A 102 -11.88 12.02 -6.33
CA LYS A 102 -11.35 12.53 -7.60
C LYS A 102 -9.96 13.14 -7.35
N PRO A 103 -8.90 12.63 -8.00
CA PRO A 103 -7.55 13.18 -7.85
C PRO A 103 -7.52 14.68 -8.12
N THR A 104 -6.72 15.43 -7.36
CA THR A 104 -6.59 16.89 -7.51
C THR A 104 -6.18 17.29 -8.92
N SER A 105 -5.24 16.57 -9.54
CA SER A 105 -4.81 16.80 -10.93
C SER A 105 -5.98 16.73 -11.91
N MET A 106 -6.93 15.82 -11.68
CA MET A 106 -8.12 15.71 -12.49
C MET A 106 -9.07 16.89 -12.24
N LYS A 107 -9.29 17.29 -10.97
CA LYS A 107 -10.09 18.49 -10.65
C LYS A 107 -9.52 19.74 -11.30
N GLU A 108 -8.20 19.91 -11.31
CA GLU A 108 -7.51 21.03 -11.94
C GLU A 108 -7.63 21.00 -13.47
N ALA A 109 -7.52 19.82 -14.08
CA ALA A 109 -7.70 19.66 -15.52
C ALA A 109 -9.15 19.97 -15.96
N GLU A 110 -10.13 19.57 -15.15
CA GLU A 110 -11.54 19.89 -15.37
C GLU A 110 -11.81 21.39 -15.24
N ALA A 111 -11.25 22.04 -14.22
CA ALA A 111 -11.36 23.49 -14.04
C ALA A 111 -10.75 24.27 -15.21
N ARG A 112 -9.67 23.74 -15.83
CA ARG A 112 -9.02 24.36 -16.99
C ARG A 112 -9.73 24.13 -18.31
N SER A 113 -10.27 22.92 -18.52
CA SER A 113 -10.84 22.50 -19.80
C SER A 113 -12.36 22.63 -19.88
N GLY A 114 -13.04 22.79 -18.73
CA GLY A 114 -14.50 22.73 -18.60
C GLY A 114 -15.09 21.33 -18.81
N ARG A 115 -14.28 20.31 -19.13
CA ARG A 115 -14.74 18.95 -19.41
C ARG A 115 -14.65 18.09 -18.16
N CYS A 116 -15.79 17.82 -17.52
CA CYS A 116 -15.87 16.90 -16.38
C CYS A 116 -15.69 15.45 -16.84
N ARG A 117 -14.76 14.73 -16.23
CA ARG A 117 -14.58 13.29 -16.42
C ARG A 117 -15.45 12.55 -15.40
N GLN A 118 -16.26 11.65 -15.93
CA GLN A 118 -17.09 10.77 -15.12
C GLN A 118 -16.24 9.62 -14.57
N GLN A 119 -16.56 9.21 -13.34
CA GLN A 119 -15.91 8.07 -12.73
C GLN A 119 -16.32 6.78 -13.46
N PRO A 120 -15.37 5.87 -13.76
CA PRO A 120 -15.65 4.67 -14.56
C PRO A 120 -16.60 3.69 -13.86
N TRP A 121 -16.75 3.80 -12.54
CA TRP A 121 -17.66 2.97 -11.74
C TRP A 121 -19.07 3.56 -11.56
N LEU A 122 -19.36 4.75 -12.09
CA LEU A 122 -20.71 5.32 -12.07
C LEU A 122 -21.59 4.59 -13.11
N GLY A 123 -22.75 4.11 -12.68
CA GLY A 123 -23.69 3.37 -13.55
C GLY A 123 -23.39 1.87 -13.69
N GLN A 124 -22.23 1.41 -13.23
CA GLN A 124 -22.01 -0.02 -12.98
C GLN A 124 -22.71 -0.36 -11.66
N GLY A 125 -23.70 -1.26 -11.68
CA GLY A 125 -24.46 -1.65 -10.49
C GLY A 125 -23.52 -1.86 -9.31
N ALA A 126 -23.75 -1.11 -8.22
CA ALA A 126 -22.82 -0.87 -7.10
C ALA A 126 -21.56 -1.76 -7.13
N PRO A 127 -20.39 -1.24 -7.54
CA PRO A 127 -19.17 -2.04 -7.60
C PRO A 127 -18.97 -2.68 -6.24
N ARG A 128 -18.87 -4.02 -6.22
CA ARG A 128 -18.60 -4.74 -4.98
C ARG A 128 -17.31 -4.16 -4.42
N MET A 129 -17.42 -3.62 -3.21
CA MET A 129 -16.26 -3.16 -2.47
C MET A 129 -15.47 -4.41 -2.12
N GLN A 130 -14.19 -4.46 -2.48
CA GLN A 130 -13.31 -5.49 -1.95
C GLN A 130 -13.01 -5.15 -0.50
N CYS A 131 -13.84 -5.63 0.42
CA CYS A 131 -13.50 -5.60 1.83
C CYS A 131 -14.26 -6.67 2.62
N GLU A 132 -13.58 -7.77 2.93
CA GLU A 132 -13.85 -8.58 4.13
C GLU A 132 -13.02 -8.07 5.31
N LEU A 133 -13.17 -6.79 5.68
CA LEU A 133 -12.95 -6.43 7.07
C LEU A 133 -14.24 -6.77 7.81
N SER A 134 -14.41 -8.06 8.12
CA SER A 134 -15.33 -8.45 9.18
C SER A 134 -15.07 -7.54 10.38
N ALA A 135 -16.17 -6.98 10.86
CA ALA A 135 -16.25 -5.95 11.88
C ALA A 135 -15.16 -6.04 12.95
N LYS A 136 -14.62 -4.87 13.31
CA LYS A 136 -14.04 -4.51 14.62
C LYS A 136 -13.41 -5.67 15.40
N PRO A 137 -12.08 -5.68 15.67
CA PRO A 137 -11.60 -6.49 16.76
C PRO A 137 -12.27 -5.98 18.04
N GLY A 138 -13.26 -6.74 18.54
CA GLY A 138 -13.72 -6.64 19.92
C GLY A 138 -12.54 -7.04 20.80
N ARG A 139 -11.66 -6.09 21.08
CA ARG A 139 -10.59 -6.24 22.06
C ARG A 139 -10.74 -5.06 23.01
N SER A 140 -11.27 -5.37 24.19
CA SER A 140 -11.16 -4.50 25.36
C SER A 140 -9.69 -4.09 25.51
N ALA A 141 -9.46 -2.82 25.84
CA ALA A 141 -8.13 -2.24 26.06
C ALA A 141 -7.39 -2.80 27.30
N ALA A 142 -7.77 -3.98 27.79
CA ALA A 142 -7.37 -4.54 29.07
C ALA A 142 -6.32 -5.67 29.00
N GLU A 143 -5.92 -6.13 27.79
CA GLU A 143 -4.95 -7.23 27.64
C GLU A 143 -3.81 -6.90 26.67
N LEU A 144 -3.21 -5.72 26.82
CA LEU A 144 -1.87 -5.47 26.28
C LEU A 144 -0.83 -5.83 27.36
N PRO A 145 0.08 -6.80 27.10
CA PRO A 145 1.21 -7.04 27.99
C PRO A 145 2.03 -5.75 28.12
N PRO A 146 2.49 -5.38 29.32
CA PRO A 146 3.31 -4.19 29.49
C PRO A 146 4.60 -4.34 28.66
N HIS A 147 4.83 -3.37 27.77
CA HIS A 147 6.05 -3.28 26.97
C HIS A 147 7.28 -3.46 27.86
N ALA A 148 8.16 -4.39 27.50
CA ALA A 148 9.41 -4.61 28.20
C ALA A 148 10.20 -3.29 28.21
N HIS A 149 10.33 -2.69 29.40
CA HIS A 149 11.17 -1.53 29.63
C HIS A 149 12.57 -1.79 29.06
N ARG A 150 12.98 -0.93 28.12
CA ARG A 150 14.34 -0.84 27.61
C ARG A 150 15.31 -0.78 28.80
N ARG A 151 15.99 -1.89 29.08
CA ARG A 151 17.06 -1.93 30.09
C ARG A 151 18.11 -0.88 29.72
N ARG A 152 18.18 0.16 30.54
CA ARG A 152 19.24 1.18 30.54
C ARG A 152 20.56 0.42 30.75
N ARG A 153 21.43 0.34 29.73
CA ARG A 153 22.78 -0.22 29.92
C ARG A 153 23.52 0.70 30.88
N SER A 154 23.82 0.15 32.05
CA SER A 154 24.76 0.69 33.02
C SER A 154 26.12 0.82 32.33
N SER A 155 26.67 2.03 32.29
CA SER A 155 28.08 2.26 31.95
C SER A 155 28.95 1.68 33.06
N ALA A 156 29.63 0.58 32.78
CA ALA A 156 30.76 0.12 33.58
C ALA A 156 32.04 0.78 33.03
N THR A 157 32.72 1.58 33.84
CA THR A 157 34.08 2.04 33.55
C THR A 157 34.89 1.98 34.85
N THR A 158 35.65 0.88 34.94
CA THR A 158 36.97 0.63 35.56
C THR A 158 37.34 1.18 36.94
N PRO A 159 37.90 0.34 37.85
CA PRO A 159 38.56 0.80 39.06
C PRO A 159 39.96 1.38 38.73
N ALA A 160 40.30 2.50 39.38
CA ALA A 160 41.64 3.08 39.37
C ALA A 160 42.53 2.37 40.39
N SER A 161 43.72 1.96 39.95
CA SER A 161 44.82 1.49 40.80
C SER A 161 45.57 2.70 41.38
N HIS A 162 45.83 2.68 42.69
CA HIS A 162 46.96 3.36 43.33
C HIS A 162 47.43 2.52 44.50
#